data_AF-A0A933UCS9-F1
#
_entry.id   AF-A0A933UCS9-F1
#
_cell.length_a   1.000
_cell.length_b   1.000
_cell.length_c   1.000
_cell.angle_alpha   90.00
_cell.angle_beta   90.00
_cell.angle_gamma   90.00
#
_symmetry.space_group_name_H-M   'P 1'
#
loop_
_entity.id
_entity.type
_entity.pdbx_description
1 polymer ?
#
loop_
_entity_poly.entity_id
_entity_poly.type
_entity_poly.pdbx_seq_one_letter_code
_entity_poly.pdbx_strand_id
1 'polypeptide(L)'
;MREEIEANSQPRGLSLWTALTLVLGVALLSALGLGVLIYYWKADQANTRRRWEAFEAGQRRLELTQKEAAQAGQLAQARNRQNAVLAQARHATNLLGQLLHSAERLTTEASALRTNEAGTKIAPHADLVDRAARLYDTELRRLPSVGELRGKLENARRIEQQMLGALGTTYEPDPDFAAALQTDLLWSGPEWRQVEESQALLTALVQEGNAKKDAPTLRPEPPTLEAALVQLAQQESVARQQIIAQATAETKPQATQLVAEAERERILQEARWQVTNVLSEMRVLLEQQNQARLVREAEFQRGVEATQLQVSNVVLAIAEMRRQHGRETTVREGEQEKKDMEARLKQQDLQEQARQLELRRRAQEPRLQALLAPFTTPGYRQFKTLSYEKQPFSYTELQSIGALQPTLTGLRTLVLIATSNVYQERPRWQLRGGPLGWRNCQDSIDLVKEAQQALSELGPVLVELKMLAP
;
A
#
# COMPACT_ATOMS: atom_id res chain seq x y z
N MET A 1 -73.19 -70.63 -10.29
CA MET A 1 -74.36 -71.17 -11.01
C MET A 1 -75.19 -69.96 -11.40
N ARG A 2 -75.25 -69.66 -12.71
CA ARG A 2 -76.20 -70.26 -13.68
C ARG A 2 -77.61 -69.70 -13.40
N GLU A 3 -78.36 -69.20 -14.37
CA GLU A 3 -78.53 -69.62 -15.78
C GLU A 3 -78.64 -68.36 -16.67
N GLU A 4 -78.03 -68.28 -17.87
CA GLU A 4 -78.32 -69.01 -19.12
C GLU A 4 -79.79 -68.94 -19.57
N ILE A 5 -80.09 -68.09 -20.54
CA ILE A 5 -81.03 -68.40 -21.62
C ILE A 5 -80.41 -67.88 -22.93
N GLU A 6 -79.93 -68.81 -23.76
CA GLU A 6 -79.69 -68.62 -25.18
C GLU A 6 -81.02 -68.54 -25.93
N ALA A 7 -81.18 -67.54 -26.81
CA ALA A 7 -82.24 -67.50 -27.81
C ALA A 7 -81.66 -67.05 -29.16
N ASN A 8 -81.53 -68.06 -30.02
CA ASN A 8 -81.22 -68.00 -31.44
C ASN A 8 -82.19 -67.07 -32.19
N SER A 9 -81.68 -66.00 -32.80
CA SER A 9 -82.42 -65.16 -33.75
C SER A 9 -81.60 -64.99 -35.04
N GLN A 10 -82.20 -65.44 -36.14
CA GLN A 10 -81.67 -65.34 -37.49
C GLN A 10 -81.40 -63.88 -37.88
N PRO A 11 -80.29 -63.57 -38.58
CA PRO A 11 -80.00 -62.21 -39.02
C PRO A 11 -80.97 -61.81 -40.15
N ARG A 12 -81.98 -61.01 -39.84
CA ARG A 12 -82.74 -60.26 -40.86
C ARG A 12 -81.79 -59.24 -41.47
N GLY A 13 -81.26 -59.55 -42.66
CA GLY A 13 -80.49 -58.60 -43.45
C GLY A 13 -81.29 -57.34 -43.68
N LEU A 14 -80.81 -56.22 -43.14
CA LEU A 14 -81.33 -54.88 -43.43
C LEU A 14 -81.36 -54.69 -44.95
N SER A 15 -82.50 -54.23 -45.48
CA SER A 15 -82.60 -53.97 -46.92
C SER A 15 -81.60 -52.88 -47.29
N LEU A 16 -80.94 -53.02 -48.44
CA LEU A 16 -79.86 -52.13 -48.89
C LEU A 16 -80.29 -50.64 -48.88
N TRP A 17 -81.58 -50.38 -49.11
CA TRP A 17 -82.20 -49.06 -49.00
C TRP A 17 -82.26 -48.50 -47.57
N THR A 18 -82.55 -49.34 -46.57
CA THR A 18 -82.53 -48.92 -45.15
C THR A 18 -81.11 -48.66 -44.65
N ALA A 19 -80.12 -49.43 -45.10
CA ALA A 19 -78.72 -49.18 -44.78
C ALA A 19 -78.22 -47.86 -45.41
N LEU A 20 -78.61 -47.59 -46.67
CA LEU A 20 -78.23 -46.36 -47.38
C LEU A 20 -78.82 -45.10 -46.71
N THR A 21 -80.10 -45.11 -46.32
CA THR A 21 -80.72 -43.96 -45.66
C THR A 21 -80.15 -43.72 -44.27
N LEU A 22 -79.79 -44.77 -43.53
CA LEU A 22 -79.08 -44.66 -42.26
C LEU A 22 -77.69 -44.04 -42.42
N VAL A 23 -76.91 -44.51 -43.40
CA VAL A 23 -75.58 -43.95 -43.70
C VAL A 23 -75.69 -42.48 -44.12
N LEU A 24 -76.67 -42.14 -44.96
CA LEU A 24 -76.86 -40.77 -45.43
C LEU A 24 -77.34 -39.84 -44.30
N GLY A 25 -78.20 -40.33 -43.40
CA GLY A 25 -78.61 -39.61 -42.19
C GLY A 25 -77.43 -39.37 -41.25
N VAL A 26 -76.58 -40.38 -41.02
CA VAL A 26 -75.36 -40.24 -40.20
C VAL A 26 -74.35 -39.30 -40.88
N ALA A 27 -74.19 -39.35 -42.20
CA ALA A 27 -73.33 -38.44 -42.96
C ALA A 27 -73.80 -36.98 -42.86
N LEU A 28 -75.11 -36.75 -42.90
CA LEU A 28 -75.68 -35.40 -42.80
C LEU A 28 -75.58 -34.85 -41.37
N LEU A 29 -75.80 -35.69 -40.36
CA LEU A 29 -75.59 -35.34 -38.95
C LEU A 29 -74.10 -35.06 -38.64
N SER A 30 -73.18 -35.82 -39.21
CA SER A 30 -71.74 -35.57 -39.05
C SER A 30 -71.28 -34.32 -39.79
N ALA A 31 -71.84 -34.00 -40.97
CA ALA A 31 -71.59 -32.74 -41.67
C ALA A 31 -72.13 -31.53 -40.89
N LEU A 32 -73.33 -31.63 -40.30
CA LEU A 32 -73.89 -30.59 -39.41
C LEU A 32 -73.04 -30.42 -38.15
N GLY A 33 -72.60 -31.52 -37.53
CA GLY A 33 -71.70 -31.50 -36.38
C GLY A 33 -70.36 -30.84 -36.69
N LEU A 34 -69.76 -31.14 -37.85
CA LEU A 34 -68.54 -30.49 -38.35
C LEU A 34 -68.75 -29.00 -38.62
N GLY A 35 -69.88 -28.62 -39.23
CA GLY A 35 -70.22 -27.22 -39.47
C GLY A 35 -70.34 -26.42 -38.17
N VAL A 36 -71.00 -26.98 -37.16
CA VAL A 36 -71.13 -26.39 -35.82
C VAL A 36 -69.76 -26.28 -35.13
N LEU A 37 -68.92 -27.31 -35.20
CA LEU A 37 -67.55 -27.28 -34.66
C LEU A 37 -66.69 -26.20 -35.32
N ILE A 38 -66.73 -26.07 -36.66
CA ILE A 38 -65.99 -25.04 -37.40
C ILE A 38 -66.51 -23.64 -37.02
N TYR A 39 -67.82 -23.47 -36.84
CA TYR A 39 -68.41 -22.21 -36.40
C TYR A 39 -67.92 -21.82 -34.99
N TYR A 40 -67.97 -22.75 -34.02
CA TYR A 40 -67.46 -22.51 -32.67
C TYR A 40 -65.96 -22.25 -32.65
N TRP A 41 -65.17 -22.99 -33.45
CA TRP A 41 -63.73 -22.76 -33.57
C TRP A 41 -63.40 -21.38 -34.16
N LYS A 42 -64.09 -20.93 -35.21
CA LYS A 42 -63.91 -19.58 -35.77
C LYS A 42 -64.35 -18.48 -34.80
N ALA A 43 -65.47 -18.68 -34.10
CA ALA A 43 -65.95 -17.74 -33.08
C ALA A 43 -64.97 -17.63 -31.90
N ASP A 44 -64.41 -18.76 -31.46
CA ASP A 44 -63.39 -18.81 -30.41
C ASP A 44 -62.07 -18.18 -30.87
N GLN A 45 -61.66 -18.42 -32.12
CA GLN A 45 -60.49 -17.77 -32.72
C GLN A 45 -60.67 -16.23 -32.83
N ALA A 46 -61.88 -15.76 -33.14
CA ALA A 46 -62.18 -14.33 -33.16
C ALA A 46 -62.16 -13.73 -31.74
N ASN A 47 -62.71 -14.43 -30.75
CA ASN A 47 -62.72 -13.99 -29.35
C ASN A 47 -61.31 -13.96 -28.75
N THR A 48 -60.49 -14.97 -29.04
CA THR A 48 -59.08 -15.01 -28.58
C THR A 48 -58.24 -13.90 -29.20
N ARG A 49 -58.41 -13.61 -30.50
CA ARG A 49 -57.77 -12.45 -31.14
C ARG A 49 -58.17 -11.12 -30.49
N ARG A 50 -59.47 -10.90 -30.25
CA ARG A 50 -59.95 -9.68 -29.56
C ARG A 50 -59.38 -9.56 -28.14
N ARG A 51 -59.30 -10.67 -27.40
CA ARG A 51 -58.68 -10.69 -26.06
C ARG A 51 -57.19 -10.35 -26.13
N TRP A 52 -56.49 -10.88 -27.12
CA TRP A 52 -55.08 -10.59 -27.36
C TRP A 52 -54.84 -9.12 -27.72
N GLU A 53 -55.61 -8.58 -28.67
CA GLU A 53 -55.55 -7.16 -29.05
C GLU A 53 -55.89 -6.22 -27.88
N ALA A 54 -56.91 -6.57 -27.07
CA ALA A 54 -57.26 -5.80 -25.88
C ALA A 54 -56.15 -5.85 -24.81
N PHE A 55 -55.51 -7.00 -24.65
CA PHE A 55 -54.36 -7.16 -23.76
C PHE A 55 -53.16 -6.34 -24.23
N GLU A 56 -52.79 -6.43 -25.51
CA GLU A 56 -51.71 -5.61 -26.09
C GLU A 56 -52.02 -4.11 -26.00
N ALA A 57 -53.25 -3.68 -26.30
CA ALA A 57 -53.68 -2.29 -26.16
C ALA A 57 -53.61 -1.83 -24.70
N GLY A 58 -53.96 -2.70 -23.75
CA GLY A 58 -53.79 -2.48 -22.31
C GLY A 58 -52.32 -2.29 -21.93
N GLN A 59 -51.43 -3.15 -22.41
CA GLN A 59 -49.99 -3.02 -22.18
C GLN A 59 -49.42 -1.72 -22.75
N ARG A 60 -49.76 -1.36 -24.00
CA ARG A 60 -49.30 -0.10 -24.60
C ARG A 60 -49.78 1.12 -23.82
N ARG A 61 -51.03 1.10 -23.31
CA ARG A 61 -51.53 2.17 -22.45
C ARG A 61 -50.74 2.27 -21.14
N LEU A 62 -50.44 1.13 -20.52
CA LEU A 62 -49.62 1.10 -19.29
C LEU A 62 -48.19 1.61 -19.55
N GLU A 63 -47.58 1.25 -20.67
CA GLU A 63 -46.24 1.76 -21.03
C GLU A 63 -46.26 3.27 -21.28
N LEU A 64 -47.28 3.79 -21.97
CA LEU A 64 -47.44 5.22 -22.20
C LEU A 64 -47.65 5.98 -20.89
N THR A 65 -48.55 5.50 -20.02
CA THR A 65 -48.79 6.14 -18.72
C THR A 65 -47.55 6.08 -17.81
N GLN A 66 -46.77 5.00 -17.87
CA GLN A 66 -45.49 4.90 -17.16
C GLN A 66 -44.47 5.90 -17.71
N LYS A 67 -44.37 6.05 -19.03
CA LYS A 67 -43.47 7.03 -19.67
C LYS A 67 -43.88 8.46 -19.33
N GLU A 68 -45.17 8.78 -19.39
CA GLU A 68 -45.72 10.08 -19.00
C GLU A 68 -45.45 10.38 -17.52
N ALA A 69 -45.68 9.40 -16.63
CA ALA A 69 -45.39 9.53 -15.20
C ALA A 69 -43.89 9.71 -14.93
N ALA A 70 -43.02 9.00 -15.64
CA ALA A 70 -41.58 9.14 -15.51
C ALA A 70 -41.10 10.53 -16.00
N GLN A 71 -41.61 11.02 -17.13
CA GLN A 71 -41.31 12.35 -17.63
C GLN A 71 -41.84 13.44 -16.70
N ALA A 72 -43.05 13.29 -16.17
CA ALA A 72 -43.61 14.21 -15.18
C ALA A 72 -42.77 14.22 -13.89
N GLY A 73 -42.30 13.05 -13.44
CA GLY A 73 -41.41 12.93 -12.29
C GLY A 73 -40.06 13.62 -12.51
N GLN A 74 -39.44 13.42 -13.68
CA GLN A 74 -38.20 14.10 -14.06
C GLN A 74 -38.37 15.62 -14.13
N LEU A 75 -39.47 16.10 -14.73
CA LEU A 75 -39.78 17.53 -14.79
C LEU A 75 -39.99 18.12 -13.39
N ALA A 76 -40.70 17.42 -12.50
CA ALA A 76 -40.90 17.85 -11.12
C ALA A 76 -39.58 17.93 -10.34
N GLN A 77 -38.71 16.93 -10.50
CA GLN A 77 -37.39 16.92 -9.88
C GLN A 77 -36.49 18.03 -10.41
N ALA A 78 -36.45 18.24 -11.72
CA ALA A 78 -35.72 19.34 -12.36
C ALA A 78 -36.20 20.70 -11.84
N ARG A 79 -37.53 20.92 -11.79
CA ARG A 79 -38.12 22.15 -11.23
C ARG A 79 -37.75 22.38 -9.78
N ASN A 80 -37.78 21.35 -8.95
CA ASN A 80 -37.40 21.47 -7.55
C ASN A 80 -35.92 21.87 -7.40
N ARG A 81 -35.02 21.27 -8.19
CA ARG A 81 -33.60 21.64 -8.21
C ARG A 81 -33.37 23.06 -8.73
N GLN A 82 -33.99 23.42 -9.85
CA GLN A 82 -33.94 24.78 -10.42
C GLN A 82 -34.39 25.82 -9.39
N ASN A 83 -35.53 25.60 -8.72
CA ASN A 83 -36.06 26.51 -7.71
C ASN A 83 -35.13 26.65 -6.50
N ALA A 84 -34.52 25.55 -6.05
CA ALA A 84 -33.56 25.57 -4.94
C ALA A 84 -32.32 26.41 -5.28
N VAL A 85 -31.71 26.15 -6.45
CA VAL A 85 -30.54 26.92 -6.92
C VAL A 85 -30.90 28.38 -7.16
N LEU A 86 -32.06 28.66 -7.77
CA LEU A 86 -32.53 30.03 -7.98
C LEU A 86 -32.73 30.80 -6.67
N ALA A 87 -33.30 30.15 -5.64
CA ALA A 87 -33.45 30.76 -4.33
C ALA A 87 -32.08 31.11 -3.69
N GLN A 88 -31.10 30.20 -3.81
CA GLN A 88 -29.74 30.44 -3.35
C GLN A 88 -29.06 31.58 -4.13
N ALA A 89 -29.22 31.60 -5.45
CA ALA A 89 -28.63 32.63 -6.32
C ALA A 89 -29.17 34.03 -5.98
N ARG A 90 -30.48 34.14 -5.73
CA ARG A 90 -31.12 35.38 -5.26
C ARG A 90 -30.61 35.80 -3.89
N HIS A 91 -30.49 34.86 -2.96
CA HIS A 91 -29.97 35.15 -1.64
C HIS A 91 -28.53 35.67 -1.70
N ALA A 92 -27.66 34.99 -2.45
CA ALA A 92 -26.27 35.41 -2.68
C ALA A 92 -26.19 36.78 -3.36
N THR A 93 -26.99 37.01 -4.41
CA THR A 93 -27.03 38.29 -5.13
C THR A 93 -27.43 39.45 -4.22
N ASN A 94 -28.44 39.26 -3.38
CA ASN A 94 -28.88 40.29 -2.44
C ASN A 94 -27.82 40.58 -1.38
N LEU A 95 -27.25 39.55 -0.76
CA LEU A 95 -26.26 39.71 0.30
C LEU A 95 -24.98 40.34 -0.24
N LEU A 96 -24.41 39.81 -1.33
CA LEU A 96 -23.21 40.36 -1.96
C LEU A 96 -23.44 41.78 -2.50
N GLY A 97 -24.64 42.07 -3.01
CA GLY A 97 -25.01 43.42 -3.44
C GLY A 97 -25.04 44.43 -2.30
N GLN A 98 -25.62 44.05 -1.16
CA GLN A 98 -25.58 44.87 0.06
C GLN A 98 -24.14 45.03 0.57
N LEU A 99 -23.35 43.96 0.56
CA LEU A 99 -21.99 43.97 1.09
C LEU A 99 -21.11 44.91 0.25
N LEU A 100 -21.25 44.83 -1.07
CA LEU A 100 -20.60 45.74 -2.01
C LEU A 100 -20.97 47.20 -1.74
N HIS A 101 -22.26 47.50 -1.58
CA HIS A 101 -22.72 48.85 -1.31
C HIS A 101 -22.17 49.39 0.02
N SER A 102 -22.21 48.58 1.09
CA SER A 102 -21.67 48.95 2.40
C SER A 102 -20.16 49.17 2.37
N ALA A 103 -19.41 48.31 1.68
CA ALA A 103 -17.96 48.46 1.53
C ALA A 103 -17.57 49.70 0.71
N GLU A 104 -18.25 49.98 -0.40
CA GLU A 104 -18.04 51.19 -1.21
C GLU A 104 -18.38 52.47 -0.42
N ARG A 105 -19.47 52.43 0.35
CA ARG A 105 -19.86 53.54 1.22
C ARG A 105 -18.80 53.77 2.31
N LEU A 106 -18.39 52.72 3.01
CA LEU A 106 -17.39 52.80 4.07
C LEU A 106 -16.05 53.35 3.55
N THR A 107 -15.57 52.86 2.41
CA THR A 107 -14.33 53.36 1.79
C THR A 107 -14.45 54.82 1.38
N THR A 108 -15.60 55.24 0.85
CA THR A 108 -15.87 56.64 0.51
C THR A 108 -15.91 57.51 1.77
N GLU A 109 -16.66 57.13 2.79
CA GLU A 109 -16.78 57.88 4.06
C GLU A 109 -15.43 57.97 4.78
N ALA A 110 -14.66 56.88 4.82
CA ALA A 110 -13.30 56.89 5.36
C ALA A 110 -12.37 57.80 4.55
N SER A 111 -12.40 57.75 3.22
CA SER A 111 -11.57 58.65 2.39
C SER A 111 -11.92 60.12 2.65
N ALA A 112 -13.21 60.44 2.78
CA ALA A 112 -13.68 61.79 3.08
C ALA A 112 -13.26 62.25 4.49
N LEU A 113 -13.23 61.33 5.47
CA LEU A 113 -12.82 61.64 6.85
C LEU A 113 -11.39 62.19 6.93
N ARG A 114 -10.52 61.88 5.96
CA ARG A 114 -9.14 62.40 5.94
C ARG A 114 -9.05 63.91 5.83
N THR A 115 -9.98 64.51 5.08
CA THR A 115 -9.91 65.92 4.66
C THR A 115 -11.12 66.75 5.06
N ASN A 116 -12.22 66.12 5.50
CA ASN A 116 -13.44 66.83 5.89
C ASN A 116 -13.35 67.44 7.30
N GLU A 117 -14.38 68.21 7.67
CA GLU A 117 -14.48 68.88 8.98
C GLU A 117 -14.51 67.90 10.16
N ALA A 118 -15.04 66.68 9.98
CA ALA A 118 -14.98 65.68 11.04
C ALA A 118 -13.54 65.21 11.28
N GLY A 119 -12.73 65.08 10.22
CA GLY A 119 -11.31 64.78 10.30
C GLY A 119 -10.51 65.85 11.03
N THR A 120 -10.78 67.12 10.78
CA THR A 120 -10.08 68.23 11.46
C THR A 120 -10.37 68.28 12.96
N LYS A 121 -11.53 67.78 13.40
CA LYS A 121 -11.86 67.62 14.83
C LYS A 121 -11.13 66.45 15.49
N ILE A 122 -10.82 65.40 14.73
CA ILE A 122 -10.08 64.22 15.23
C ILE A 122 -8.57 64.53 15.33
N ALA A 123 -8.02 65.22 14.33
CA ALA A 123 -6.60 65.50 14.18
C ALA A 123 -5.84 66.05 15.42
N PRO A 124 -6.39 66.95 16.26
CA PRO A 124 -5.68 67.45 17.43
C PRO A 124 -5.55 66.43 18.59
N HIS A 125 -6.28 65.31 18.54
CA HIS A 125 -6.31 64.33 19.62
C HIS A 125 -5.47 63.10 19.27
N ALA A 126 -4.28 62.99 19.85
CA ALA A 126 -3.34 61.90 19.57
C ALA A 126 -3.96 60.49 19.73
N ASP A 127 -4.78 60.27 20.77
CA ASP A 127 -5.44 59.00 21.00
C ASP A 127 -6.47 58.64 19.91
N LEU A 128 -7.14 59.65 19.33
CA LEU A 128 -8.05 59.44 18.21
C LEU A 128 -7.30 59.27 16.88
N VAL A 129 -6.17 59.95 16.71
CA VAL A 129 -5.28 59.77 15.55
C VAL A 129 -4.70 58.35 15.54
N ASP A 130 -4.30 57.80 16.68
CA ASP A 130 -3.85 56.41 16.80
C ASP A 130 -4.96 55.41 16.41
N ARG A 131 -6.18 55.65 16.88
CA ARG A 131 -7.35 54.83 16.50
C ARG A 131 -7.67 54.95 15.01
N ALA A 132 -7.58 56.16 14.45
CA ALA A 132 -7.75 56.38 13.02
C ALA A 132 -6.64 55.69 12.21
N ALA A 133 -5.40 55.73 12.67
CA ALA A 133 -4.29 55.01 12.04
C ALA A 133 -4.58 53.50 11.98
N ARG A 134 -5.06 52.91 13.08
CA ARG A 134 -5.49 51.49 13.09
C ARG A 134 -6.60 51.20 12.09
N LEU A 135 -7.60 52.07 11.99
CA LEU A 135 -8.67 51.94 10.99
C LEU A 135 -8.08 51.90 9.57
N TYR A 136 -7.21 52.83 9.19
CA TYR A 136 -6.64 52.88 7.83
C TYR A 136 -5.60 51.80 7.53
N ASP A 137 -4.72 51.49 8.49
CA ASP A 137 -3.60 50.59 8.24
C ASP A 137 -3.94 49.13 8.47
N THR A 138 -4.94 48.84 9.30
CA THR A 138 -5.34 47.47 9.63
C THR A 138 -6.73 47.14 9.11
N GLU A 139 -7.76 47.83 9.59
CA GLU A 139 -9.14 47.39 9.37
C GLU A 139 -9.59 47.58 7.92
N LEU A 140 -9.38 48.75 7.33
CA LEU A 140 -9.75 49.02 5.93
C LEU A 140 -8.94 48.18 4.93
N ARG A 141 -7.73 47.76 5.28
CA ARG A 141 -6.91 46.87 4.43
C ARG A 141 -7.37 45.42 4.45
N ARG A 142 -8.07 45.01 5.50
CA ARG A 142 -8.66 43.66 5.62
C ARG A 142 -9.98 43.52 4.87
N LEU A 143 -10.61 44.64 4.50
CA LEU A 143 -11.85 44.60 3.74
C LEU A 143 -11.64 43.93 2.38
N PRO A 144 -12.66 43.18 1.91
CA PRO A 144 -12.59 42.54 0.60
C PRO A 144 -12.53 43.62 -0.48
N SER A 145 -11.74 43.35 -1.52
CA SER A 145 -11.61 44.33 -2.61
C SER A 145 -12.95 44.47 -3.36
N VAL A 146 -13.24 45.70 -3.83
CA VAL A 146 -14.44 45.97 -4.66
C VAL A 146 -14.48 45.07 -5.89
N GLY A 147 -13.32 44.75 -6.47
CA GLY A 147 -13.20 43.84 -7.61
C GLY A 147 -13.62 42.40 -7.29
N GLU A 148 -13.21 41.88 -6.13
CA GLU A 148 -13.59 40.55 -5.66
C GLU A 148 -15.10 40.46 -5.40
N LEU A 149 -15.65 41.44 -4.67
CA LEU A 149 -17.08 41.52 -4.39
C LEU A 149 -17.91 41.58 -5.68
N ARG A 150 -17.48 42.39 -6.65
CA ARG A 150 -18.13 42.49 -7.96
C ARG A 150 -18.06 41.18 -8.74
N GLY A 151 -16.89 40.53 -8.75
CA GLY A 151 -16.71 39.24 -9.42
C GLY A 151 -17.67 38.17 -8.88
N LYS A 152 -17.78 38.04 -7.55
CA LYS A 152 -18.71 37.10 -6.89
C LYS A 152 -20.17 37.46 -7.15
N LEU A 153 -20.54 38.74 -7.07
CA LEU A 153 -21.89 39.22 -7.37
C LEU A 153 -22.29 38.94 -8.82
N GLU A 154 -21.39 39.18 -9.78
CA GLU A 154 -21.64 38.88 -11.19
C GLU A 154 -21.80 37.38 -11.44
N ASN A 155 -21.00 36.54 -10.77
CA ASN A 155 -21.15 35.10 -10.85
C ASN A 155 -22.54 34.64 -10.36
N ALA A 156 -22.96 35.11 -9.18
CA ALA A 156 -24.28 34.80 -8.62
C ALA A 156 -25.42 35.25 -9.56
N ARG A 157 -25.32 36.45 -10.15
CA ARG A 157 -26.29 36.96 -11.13
C ARG A 157 -26.34 36.15 -12.41
N ARG A 158 -25.20 35.67 -12.92
CA ARG A 158 -25.16 34.80 -14.12
C ARG A 158 -25.87 33.47 -13.86
N ILE A 159 -25.60 32.85 -12.71
CA ILE A 159 -26.29 31.62 -12.29
C ILE A 159 -27.80 31.89 -12.15
N GLU A 160 -28.19 33.00 -11.52
CA GLU A 160 -29.60 33.41 -11.41
C GLU A 160 -30.28 33.53 -12.78
N GLN A 161 -29.66 34.25 -13.72
CA GLN A 161 -30.19 34.45 -15.08
C GLN A 161 -30.31 33.12 -15.84
N GLN A 162 -29.32 32.23 -15.71
CA GLN A 162 -29.37 30.90 -16.33
C GLN A 162 -30.52 30.07 -15.75
N MET A 163 -30.73 30.11 -14.43
CA MET A 163 -31.85 29.39 -13.80
C MET A 163 -33.20 29.96 -14.26
N LEU A 164 -33.34 31.28 -14.33
CA LEU A 164 -34.57 31.93 -14.83
C LEU A 164 -34.88 31.52 -16.28
N GLY A 165 -33.87 31.43 -17.14
CA GLY A 165 -34.04 30.98 -18.52
C GLY A 165 -34.38 29.49 -18.64
N ALA A 166 -33.97 28.67 -17.68
CA ALA A 166 -34.24 27.23 -17.66
C ALA A 166 -35.57 26.85 -16.99
N LEU A 167 -36.25 27.80 -16.33
CA LEU A 167 -37.49 27.52 -15.60
C LEU A 167 -38.54 26.85 -16.48
N GLY A 168 -39.09 25.74 -15.98
CA GLY A 168 -40.14 25.00 -16.66
C GLY A 168 -39.66 24.01 -17.71
N THR A 169 -38.34 23.94 -17.97
CA THR A 169 -37.71 22.91 -18.80
C THR A 169 -37.27 21.71 -17.97
N THR A 170 -36.88 20.61 -18.63
CA THR A 170 -36.25 19.43 -18.00
C THR A 170 -34.76 19.62 -17.71
N TYR A 171 -34.23 20.83 -17.88
CA TYR A 171 -32.83 21.13 -17.58
C TYR A 171 -32.52 20.88 -16.12
N GLU A 172 -31.43 20.17 -15.85
CA GLU A 172 -30.94 19.94 -14.50
C GLU A 172 -29.75 20.88 -14.23
N PRO A 173 -29.79 21.73 -13.18
CA PRO A 173 -28.67 22.60 -12.87
C PRO A 173 -27.45 21.79 -12.45
N ASP A 174 -26.28 22.23 -12.92
CA ASP A 174 -25.00 21.66 -12.52
C ASP A 174 -24.85 21.74 -10.98
N PRO A 175 -24.49 20.64 -10.30
CA PRO A 175 -24.22 20.67 -8.85
C PRO A 175 -23.19 21.73 -8.44
N ASP A 176 -22.26 22.08 -9.33
CA ASP A 176 -21.23 23.08 -9.07
C ASP A 176 -21.82 24.50 -8.88
N PHE A 177 -23.00 24.78 -9.44
CA PHE A 177 -23.69 26.06 -9.22
C PHE A 177 -24.12 26.22 -7.77
N ALA A 178 -24.75 25.19 -7.19
CA ALA A 178 -25.17 25.21 -5.79
C ALA A 178 -23.96 25.30 -4.86
N ALA A 179 -22.89 24.56 -5.15
CA ALA A 179 -21.66 24.59 -4.38
C ALA A 179 -20.99 25.98 -4.42
N ALA A 180 -20.85 26.58 -5.60
CA ALA A 180 -20.26 27.90 -5.76
C ALA A 180 -21.04 28.99 -5.00
N LEU A 181 -22.37 28.98 -5.11
CA LEU A 181 -23.23 29.92 -4.38
C LEU A 181 -23.13 29.74 -2.86
N GLN A 182 -23.07 28.49 -2.39
CA GLN A 182 -22.91 28.19 -0.98
C GLN A 182 -21.55 28.67 -0.46
N THR A 183 -20.48 28.48 -1.23
CA THR A 183 -19.14 28.99 -0.89
C THR A 183 -19.14 30.52 -0.80
N ASP A 184 -19.74 31.22 -1.78
CA ASP A 184 -19.83 32.67 -1.77
C ASP A 184 -20.66 33.20 -0.58
N LEU A 185 -21.76 32.51 -0.23
CA LEU A 185 -22.57 32.85 0.95
C LEU A 185 -21.80 32.65 2.26
N LEU A 186 -21.11 31.52 2.42
CA LEU A 186 -20.30 31.24 3.62
C LEU A 186 -19.16 32.24 3.78
N TRP A 187 -18.52 32.62 2.67
CA TRP A 187 -17.48 33.64 2.65
C TRP A 187 -18.04 35.02 3.01
N SER A 188 -19.22 35.39 2.52
CA SER A 188 -19.77 36.73 2.74
C SER A 188 -20.12 37.06 4.20
N GLY A 189 -20.38 36.05 5.03
CA GLY A 189 -20.73 36.22 6.45
C GLY A 189 -19.65 36.90 7.31
N PRO A 190 -18.41 36.39 7.38
CA PRO A 190 -17.32 37.07 8.08
C PRO A 190 -16.97 38.43 7.47
N GLU A 191 -17.01 38.57 6.15
CA GLU A 191 -16.72 39.85 5.49
C GLU A 191 -17.73 40.94 5.85
N TRP A 192 -19.01 40.58 5.95
CA TRP A 192 -20.06 41.48 6.43
C TRP A 192 -19.77 42.00 7.83
N ARG A 193 -19.37 41.12 8.76
CA ARG A 193 -19.00 41.51 10.12
C ARG A 193 -17.79 42.45 10.12
N GLN A 194 -16.79 42.19 9.30
CA GLN A 194 -15.61 43.05 9.18
C GLN A 194 -15.98 44.46 8.67
N VAL A 195 -16.92 44.56 7.71
CA VAL A 195 -17.46 45.85 7.24
C VAL A 195 -18.23 46.56 8.35
N GLU A 196 -19.11 45.87 9.08
CA GLU A 196 -19.86 46.44 10.20
C GLU A 196 -18.96 46.94 11.33
N GLU A 197 -17.95 46.16 11.71
CA GLU A 197 -16.95 46.53 12.73
C GLU A 197 -16.17 47.78 12.31
N SER A 198 -15.70 47.81 11.05
CA SER A 198 -14.98 48.96 10.51
C SER A 198 -15.87 50.21 10.44
N GLN A 199 -17.15 50.05 10.10
CA GLN A 199 -18.13 51.13 10.08
C GLN A 199 -18.46 51.65 11.49
N ALA A 200 -18.57 50.75 12.47
CA ALA A 200 -18.77 51.11 13.87
C ALA A 200 -17.58 51.90 14.41
N LEU A 201 -16.34 51.50 14.07
CA LEU A 201 -15.12 52.22 14.43
C LEU A 201 -15.08 53.62 13.78
N LEU A 202 -15.40 53.73 12.49
CA LEU A 202 -15.49 55.02 11.80
C LEU A 202 -16.51 55.94 12.48
N THR A 203 -17.70 55.40 12.79
CA THR A 203 -18.77 56.14 13.47
C THR A 203 -18.35 56.60 14.86
N ALA A 204 -17.72 55.72 15.64
CA ALA A 204 -17.20 56.03 16.96
C ALA A 204 -16.13 57.13 16.93
N LEU A 205 -15.21 57.08 15.96
CA LEU A 205 -14.20 58.13 15.76
C LEU A 205 -14.83 59.50 15.49
N VAL A 206 -15.83 59.55 14.61
CA VAL A 206 -16.56 60.78 14.30
C VAL A 206 -17.34 61.29 15.51
N GLN A 207 -17.98 60.41 16.27
CA GLN A 207 -18.73 60.79 17.48
C GLN A 207 -17.80 61.30 18.58
N GLU A 208 -16.71 60.58 18.89
CA GLU A 208 -15.72 61.00 19.88
C GLU A 208 -15.04 62.31 19.49
N GLY A 209 -14.68 62.47 18.22
CA GLY A 209 -14.12 63.72 17.69
C GLY A 209 -15.08 64.91 17.82
N ASN A 210 -16.38 64.71 17.61
CA ASN A 210 -17.39 65.76 17.84
C ASN A 210 -17.65 66.04 19.33
N ALA A 211 -17.50 65.05 20.20
CA ALA A 211 -17.72 65.17 21.63
C ALA A 211 -16.57 65.90 22.34
N LYS A 212 -15.33 65.71 21.88
CA LYS A 212 -14.14 66.42 22.38
C LYS A 212 -14.12 67.86 21.84
N LYS A 213 -14.99 68.72 22.40
CA LYS A 213 -15.15 70.13 22.01
C LYS A 213 -14.02 71.06 22.50
N ASP A 214 -13.18 70.60 23.42
CA ASP A 214 -12.29 71.48 24.19
C ASP A 214 -10.81 71.03 24.10
N ALA A 215 -10.15 71.38 23.00
CA ALA A 215 -8.69 71.51 22.97
C ALA A 215 -8.33 72.81 22.22
N PRO A 216 -7.35 73.58 22.72
CA PRO A 216 -7.33 75.03 22.58
C PRO A 216 -7.12 75.48 21.13
N THR A 217 -8.00 76.40 20.73
CA THR A 217 -7.99 77.30 19.58
C THR A 217 -6.71 78.16 19.52
N LEU A 218 -5.55 77.53 19.30
CA LEU A 218 -4.26 78.23 19.19
C LEU A 218 -3.64 78.16 17.79
N ARG A 219 -4.26 77.45 16.84
CA ARG A 219 -3.84 77.48 15.42
C ARG A 219 -4.96 78.03 14.54
N PRO A 220 -4.68 79.02 13.67
CA PRO A 220 -5.67 79.63 12.79
C PRO A 220 -6.23 78.62 11.76
N GLU A 221 -5.55 77.51 11.51
CA GLU A 221 -6.04 76.38 10.73
C GLU A 221 -5.73 75.06 11.48
N PRO A 222 -6.73 74.29 11.91
CA PRO A 222 -6.50 72.98 12.51
C PRO A 222 -5.95 72.02 11.44
N PRO A 223 -4.96 71.17 11.78
CA PRO A 223 -4.42 70.20 10.83
C PRO A 223 -5.52 69.23 10.36
N THR A 224 -5.43 68.76 9.12
CA THR A 224 -6.28 67.67 8.64
C THR A 224 -5.89 66.35 9.30
N LEU A 225 -6.81 65.39 9.34
CA LEU A 225 -6.51 64.05 9.84
C LEU A 225 -5.39 63.40 9.03
N GLU A 226 -5.36 63.61 7.71
CA GLU A 226 -4.27 63.15 6.85
C GLU A 226 -2.90 63.70 7.30
N ALA A 227 -2.80 65.00 7.58
CA ALA A 227 -1.55 65.60 8.06
C ALA A 227 -1.12 65.03 9.42
N ALA A 228 -2.08 64.79 10.32
CA ALA A 228 -1.82 64.18 11.62
C ALA A 228 -1.33 62.72 11.49
N LEU A 229 -1.93 61.94 10.60
CA LEU A 229 -1.50 60.56 10.32
C LEU A 229 -0.10 60.50 9.70
N VAL A 230 0.22 61.40 8.77
CA VAL A 230 1.57 61.50 8.20
C VAL A 230 2.59 61.88 9.28
N GLN A 231 2.24 62.81 10.16
CA GLN A 231 3.10 63.20 11.28
C GLN A 231 3.34 62.02 12.25
N LEU A 232 2.29 61.25 12.58
CA LEU A 232 2.41 60.05 13.40
C LEU A 232 3.34 59.02 12.74
N ALA A 233 3.14 58.72 11.46
CA ALA A 233 3.98 57.79 10.71
C ALA A 233 5.46 58.23 10.67
N GLN A 234 5.71 59.54 10.52
CA GLN A 234 7.06 60.09 10.57
C GLN A 234 7.68 59.91 11.97
N GLN A 235 6.94 60.20 13.03
CA GLN A 235 7.39 60.01 14.42
C GLN A 235 7.73 58.54 14.71
N GLU A 236 6.87 57.61 14.29
CA GLU A 236 7.12 56.17 14.43
C GLU A 236 8.36 55.73 13.63
N SER A 237 8.55 56.25 12.42
CA SER A 237 9.72 55.91 11.59
C SER A 237 11.04 56.35 12.26
N VAL A 238 11.06 57.54 12.85
CA VAL A 238 12.22 58.06 13.59
C VAL A 238 12.46 57.23 14.85
N ALA A 239 11.41 56.90 15.60
CA ALA A 239 11.52 56.05 16.78
C ALA A 239 12.06 54.65 16.42
N ARG A 240 11.56 54.04 15.34
CA ARG A 240 12.07 52.74 14.84
C ARG A 240 13.53 52.83 14.40
N GLN A 241 13.93 53.89 13.70
CA GLN A 241 15.33 54.10 13.33
C GLN A 241 16.24 54.23 14.55
N GLN A 242 15.79 54.91 15.61
CA GLN A 242 16.53 54.99 16.86
C GLN A 242 16.68 53.63 17.54
N ILE A 243 15.60 52.82 17.59
CA ILE A 243 15.66 51.46 18.14
C ILE A 243 16.61 50.58 17.31
N ILE A 244 16.52 50.63 15.98
CA ILE A 244 17.43 49.86 15.11
C ILE A 244 18.88 50.32 15.31
N ALA A 245 19.13 51.63 15.39
CA ALA A 245 20.47 52.17 15.64
C ALA A 245 21.01 51.73 17.01
N GLN A 246 20.18 51.73 18.06
CA GLN A 246 20.53 51.24 19.39
C GLN A 246 20.83 49.74 19.38
N ALA A 247 19.92 48.92 18.83
CA ALA A 247 20.12 47.48 18.70
C ALA A 247 21.36 47.14 17.85
N THR A 248 21.62 47.89 16.78
CA THR A 248 22.82 47.74 15.96
C THR A 248 24.08 48.12 16.75
N ALA A 249 24.03 49.18 17.56
CA ALA A 249 25.15 49.57 18.42
C ALA A 249 25.44 48.52 19.50
N GLU A 250 24.41 47.91 20.08
CA GLU A 250 24.51 46.84 21.08
C GLU A 250 25.03 45.51 20.50
N THR A 251 24.65 45.19 19.26
CA THR A 251 25.03 43.93 18.60
C THR A 251 26.37 43.99 17.87
N LYS A 252 26.84 45.18 17.47
CA LYS A 252 28.17 45.37 16.87
C LYS A 252 29.33 44.74 17.67
N PRO A 253 29.46 44.91 19.00
CA PRO A 253 30.52 44.26 19.77
C PRO A 253 30.41 42.73 19.75
N GLN A 254 29.19 42.18 19.81
CA GLN A 254 28.96 40.73 19.72
C GLN A 254 29.34 40.19 18.35
N ALA A 255 28.99 40.90 17.27
CA ALA A 255 29.40 40.54 15.92
C ALA A 255 30.93 40.57 15.75
N THR A 256 31.61 41.56 16.32
CA THR A 256 33.09 41.60 16.30
C THR A 256 33.72 40.48 17.11
N GLN A 257 33.11 40.08 18.24
CA GLN A 257 33.57 38.91 19.02
C GLN A 257 33.39 37.62 18.24
N LEU A 258 32.24 37.43 17.59
CA LEU A 258 31.97 36.24 16.77
C LEU A 258 32.96 36.13 15.60
N VAL A 259 33.27 37.25 14.92
CA VAL A 259 34.28 37.25 13.83
C VAL A 259 35.66 36.90 14.38
N ALA A 260 36.05 37.46 15.54
CA ALA A 260 37.33 37.14 16.17
C ALA A 260 37.40 35.66 16.63
N GLU A 261 36.30 35.10 17.14
CA GLU A 261 36.20 33.68 17.49
C GLU A 261 36.29 32.79 16.26
N ALA A 262 35.60 33.15 15.17
CA ALA A 262 35.66 32.42 13.91
C ALA A 262 37.05 32.46 13.27
N GLU A 263 37.75 33.60 13.32
CA GLU A 263 39.14 33.71 12.89
C GLU A 263 40.08 32.85 13.77
N ARG A 264 39.87 32.85 15.09
CA ARG A 264 40.62 31.98 16.01
C ARG A 264 40.40 30.51 15.68
N GLU A 265 39.17 30.09 15.42
CA GLU A 265 38.87 28.71 15.01
C GLU A 265 39.51 28.34 13.68
N ARG A 266 39.46 29.25 12.70
CA ARG A 266 40.13 29.07 11.41
C ARG A 266 41.63 28.85 11.58
N ILE A 267 42.29 29.68 12.38
CA ILE A 267 43.73 29.54 12.69
C ILE A 267 44.00 28.18 13.36
N LEU A 268 43.16 27.75 14.30
CA LEU A 268 43.30 26.45 14.96
C LEU A 268 43.09 25.28 13.99
N GLN A 269 42.13 25.37 13.06
CA GLN A 269 41.91 24.35 12.05
C GLN A 269 43.08 24.27 11.06
N GLU A 270 43.61 25.40 10.63
CA GLU A 270 44.79 25.45 9.76
C GLU A 270 46.02 24.83 10.45
N ALA A 271 46.24 25.13 11.73
CA ALA A 271 47.28 24.50 12.53
C ALA A 271 47.08 22.97 12.64
N ARG A 272 45.85 22.50 12.84
CA ARG A 272 45.53 21.05 12.87
C ARG A 272 45.80 20.37 11.52
N TRP A 273 45.48 21.05 10.43
CA TRP A 273 45.75 20.55 9.08
C TRP A 273 47.26 20.43 8.84
N GLN A 274 48.04 21.45 9.21
CA GLN A 274 49.50 21.40 9.12
C GLN A 274 50.10 20.26 9.95
N VAL A 275 49.63 20.05 11.19
CA VAL A 275 50.07 18.92 12.03
C VAL A 275 49.74 17.59 11.36
N THR A 276 48.55 17.47 10.76
CA THR A 276 48.12 16.23 10.08
C THR A 276 49.00 15.95 8.86
N ASN A 277 49.34 16.97 8.08
CA ASN A 277 50.24 16.84 6.94
C ASN A 277 51.63 16.39 7.38
N VAL A 278 52.21 17.03 8.41
CA VAL A 278 53.52 16.63 8.95
C VAL A 278 53.50 15.18 9.45
N LEU A 279 52.43 14.76 10.14
CA LEU A 279 52.28 13.37 10.57
C LEU A 279 52.16 12.40 9.39
N SER A 280 51.47 12.80 8.31
CA SER A 280 51.34 11.98 7.11
C SER A 280 52.67 11.86 6.35
N GLU A 281 53.43 12.96 6.22
CA GLU A 281 54.78 12.97 5.63
C GLU A 281 55.73 12.09 6.45
N MET A 282 55.66 12.17 7.77
CA MET A 282 56.45 11.32 8.67
C MET A 282 56.09 9.84 8.52
N ARG A 283 54.80 9.50 8.32
CA ARG A 283 54.38 8.10 8.02
C ARG A 283 54.94 7.63 6.69
N VAL A 284 54.84 8.43 5.64
CA VAL A 284 55.40 8.09 4.32
C VAL A 284 56.91 7.88 4.43
N LEU A 285 57.62 8.72 5.18
CA LEU A 285 59.06 8.59 5.39
C LEU A 285 59.41 7.31 6.17
N LEU A 286 58.63 6.95 7.19
CA LEU A 286 58.80 5.69 7.92
C LEU A 286 58.53 4.48 7.02
N GLU A 287 57.49 4.53 6.19
CA GLU A 287 57.18 3.49 5.22
C GLU A 287 58.30 3.35 4.16
N GLN A 288 58.83 4.46 3.65
CA GLN A 288 59.98 4.45 2.75
C GLN A 288 61.23 3.85 3.41
N GLN A 289 61.48 4.17 4.69
CA GLN A 289 62.59 3.58 5.43
C GLN A 289 62.42 2.07 5.61
N ASN A 290 61.20 1.62 5.89
CA ASN A 290 60.85 0.20 6.00
C ASN A 290 60.98 -0.51 4.65
N GLN A 291 60.48 0.08 3.57
CA GLN A 291 60.64 -0.46 2.21
C GLN A 291 62.12 -0.54 1.82
N ALA A 292 62.93 0.48 2.13
CA ALA A 292 64.37 0.44 1.87
C ALA A 292 65.10 -0.63 2.70
N ARG A 293 64.58 -1.00 3.89
CA ARG A 293 65.07 -2.17 4.64
C ARG A 293 64.68 -3.47 3.96
N LEU A 294 63.42 -3.62 3.57
CA LEU A 294 62.92 -4.80 2.86
C LEU A 294 63.64 -5.01 1.52
N VAL A 295 63.91 -3.94 0.77
CA VAL A 295 64.70 -4.01 -0.48
C VAL A 295 66.13 -4.44 -0.18
N ARG A 296 66.78 -3.90 0.85
CA ARG A 296 68.13 -4.35 1.26
C ARG A 296 68.14 -5.82 1.70
N GLU A 297 67.12 -6.27 2.42
CA GLU A 297 66.95 -7.68 2.79
C GLU A 297 66.69 -8.54 1.55
N ALA A 298 65.87 -8.08 0.60
CA ALA A 298 65.60 -8.77 -0.65
C ALA A 298 66.82 -8.80 -1.58
N GLU A 299 67.65 -7.75 -1.62
CA GLU A 299 68.92 -7.72 -2.34
C GLU A 299 69.94 -8.66 -1.69
N PHE A 300 69.98 -8.70 -0.36
CA PHE A 300 70.77 -9.70 0.37
C PHE A 300 70.30 -11.12 0.03
N GLN A 301 68.98 -11.37 0.00
CA GLN A 301 68.44 -12.66 -0.43
C GLN A 301 68.72 -12.96 -1.90
N ARG A 302 68.61 -11.99 -2.81
CA ARG A 302 69.01 -12.15 -4.23
C ARG A 302 70.51 -12.42 -4.37
N GLY A 303 71.35 -11.83 -3.51
CA GLY A 303 72.77 -12.16 -3.41
C GLY A 303 72.97 -13.61 -2.99
N VAL A 304 72.26 -14.08 -1.96
CA VAL A 304 72.27 -15.48 -1.52
C VAL A 304 71.75 -16.41 -2.63
N GLU A 305 70.65 -16.05 -3.30
CA GLU A 305 70.07 -16.78 -4.43
C GLU A 305 71.00 -16.81 -5.64
N ALA A 306 71.69 -15.71 -5.97
CA ALA A 306 72.68 -15.68 -7.04
C ALA A 306 73.88 -16.57 -6.71
N THR A 307 74.31 -16.59 -5.44
CA THR A 307 75.33 -17.54 -4.97
C THR A 307 74.81 -18.98 -5.04
N GLN A 308 73.55 -19.22 -4.67
CA GLN A 308 72.89 -20.52 -4.83
C GLN A 308 72.73 -20.91 -6.30
N LEU A 309 72.51 -19.96 -7.21
CA LEU A 309 72.41 -20.18 -8.65
C LEU A 309 73.78 -20.47 -9.26
N GLN A 310 74.86 -19.87 -8.76
CA GLN A 310 76.22 -20.26 -9.13
C GLN A 310 76.56 -21.67 -8.63
N VAL A 311 76.20 -22.01 -7.39
CA VAL A 311 76.30 -23.39 -6.88
C VAL A 311 75.42 -24.33 -7.70
N SER A 312 74.20 -23.91 -8.05
CA SER A 312 73.26 -24.66 -8.87
C SER A 312 73.79 -24.88 -10.29
N ASN A 313 74.43 -23.89 -10.91
CA ASN A 313 75.02 -24.03 -12.24
C ASN A 313 76.23 -24.98 -12.25
N VAL A 314 77.03 -24.98 -11.18
CA VAL A 314 78.10 -25.99 -10.98
C VAL A 314 77.51 -27.38 -10.75
N VAL A 315 76.42 -27.47 -9.97
CA VAL A 315 75.66 -28.72 -9.78
C VAL A 315 74.96 -29.17 -11.06
N LEU A 316 74.51 -28.25 -11.93
CA LEU A 316 73.87 -28.53 -13.21
C LEU A 316 74.87 -29.01 -14.25
N ALA A 317 76.10 -28.50 -14.27
CA ALA A 317 77.18 -29.06 -15.08
C ALA A 317 77.55 -30.49 -14.63
N ILE A 318 77.50 -30.77 -13.32
CA ILE A 318 77.65 -32.12 -12.76
C ILE A 318 76.41 -33.00 -13.06
N ALA A 319 75.22 -32.39 -13.11
CA ALA A 319 73.96 -33.07 -13.41
C ALA A 319 73.74 -33.34 -14.90
N GLU A 320 74.32 -32.56 -15.82
CA GLU A 320 74.29 -32.82 -17.26
C GLU A 320 75.19 -34.00 -17.64
N MET A 321 76.35 -34.15 -16.98
CA MET A 321 77.12 -35.39 -17.02
C MET A 321 76.32 -36.58 -16.47
N ARG A 322 75.55 -36.38 -15.40
CA ARG A 322 74.68 -37.43 -14.84
C ARG A 322 73.39 -37.66 -15.62
N ARG A 323 72.89 -36.73 -16.44
CA ARG A 323 71.67 -36.86 -17.26
C ARG A 323 71.92 -37.53 -18.60
N GLN A 324 73.17 -37.66 -19.05
CA GLN A 324 73.52 -38.64 -20.09
C GLN A 324 73.56 -40.08 -19.54
N HIS A 325 73.86 -40.28 -18.25
CA HIS A 325 73.69 -41.57 -17.56
C HIS A 325 72.29 -41.80 -16.99
N GLY A 326 71.55 -40.72 -16.74
CA GLY A 326 70.30 -40.71 -16.01
C GLY A 326 69.07 -40.72 -16.90
N ARG A 327 69.15 -40.46 -18.21
CA ARG A 327 68.01 -40.68 -19.13
C ARG A 327 67.65 -42.16 -19.30
N GLU A 328 68.44 -43.08 -18.73
CA GLU A 328 68.06 -44.48 -18.52
C GLU A 328 67.49 -44.77 -17.11
N THR A 329 67.62 -43.85 -16.14
CA THR A 329 67.12 -44.06 -14.76
C THR A 329 66.03 -43.07 -14.33
N THR A 330 65.87 -41.93 -15.01
CA THR A 330 64.82 -40.92 -14.80
C THR A 330 63.55 -41.23 -15.61
N VAL A 331 63.19 -42.52 -15.71
CA VAL A 331 61.80 -42.97 -15.70
C VAL A 331 61.38 -43.31 -14.27
N ARG A 332 62.32 -43.59 -13.35
CA ARG A 332 62.03 -44.07 -11.98
C ARG A 332 61.87 -42.99 -10.91
N GLU A 333 62.34 -41.77 -11.12
CA GLU A 333 62.36 -40.75 -10.03
C GLU A 333 61.30 -39.65 -10.19
N GLY A 334 60.74 -39.46 -11.40
CA GLY A 334 59.49 -38.70 -11.59
C GLY A 334 58.25 -39.37 -10.97
N GLU A 335 58.39 -40.63 -10.55
CA GLU A 335 57.41 -41.34 -9.74
C GLU A 335 57.47 -40.97 -8.24
N GLN A 336 58.49 -40.27 -7.75
CA GLN A 336 58.62 -39.98 -6.31
C GLN A 336 58.02 -38.62 -5.89
N GLU A 337 58.06 -37.59 -6.73
CA GLU A 337 57.41 -36.31 -6.38
C GLU A 337 55.89 -36.29 -6.66
N LYS A 338 55.39 -37.21 -7.51
CA LYS A 338 53.95 -37.52 -7.59
C LYS A 338 53.46 -38.25 -6.33
N LYS A 339 54.32 -39.05 -5.69
CA LYS A 339 54.00 -39.81 -4.47
C LYS A 339 53.85 -38.92 -3.23
N ASP A 340 54.60 -37.82 -3.09
CA ASP A 340 54.52 -36.97 -1.90
C ASP A 340 53.30 -36.02 -1.90
N MET A 341 52.78 -35.67 -3.08
CA MET A 341 51.52 -34.94 -3.23
C MET A 341 50.30 -35.88 -3.17
N GLU A 342 50.41 -37.09 -3.73
CA GLU A 342 49.47 -38.18 -3.47
C GLU A 342 49.44 -38.57 -1.99
N ALA A 343 50.52 -38.44 -1.23
CA ALA A 343 50.56 -38.79 0.19
C ALA A 343 49.76 -37.83 1.09
N ARG A 344 49.65 -36.54 0.73
CA ARG A 344 48.83 -35.55 1.47
C ARG A 344 47.34 -35.65 1.14
N LEU A 345 46.99 -35.95 -0.12
CA LEU A 345 45.62 -36.26 -0.52
C LEU A 345 45.16 -37.63 0.00
N LYS A 346 46.05 -38.64 0.01
CA LYS A 346 45.81 -39.93 0.67
C LYS A 346 45.65 -39.78 2.19
N GLN A 347 46.27 -38.81 2.85
CA GLN A 347 46.06 -38.56 4.29
C GLN A 347 44.65 -38.05 4.60
N GLN A 348 44.07 -37.20 3.74
CA GLN A 348 42.69 -36.74 3.88
C GLN A 348 41.69 -37.82 3.47
N ASP A 349 41.95 -38.55 2.38
CA ASP A 349 41.14 -39.71 1.98
C ASP A 349 41.21 -40.83 3.03
N LEU A 350 42.35 -41.07 3.69
CA LEU A 350 42.50 -42.04 4.77
C LEU A 350 41.77 -41.59 6.05
N GLN A 351 41.69 -40.30 6.34
CA GLN A 351 40.92 -39.79 7.47
C GLN A 351 39.41 -39.89 7.23
N GLU A 352 38.95 -39.62 6.00
CA GLU A 352 37.54 -39.81 5.62
C GLU A 352 37.17 -41.29 5.54
N GLN A 353 38.04 -42.15 5.00
CA GLN A 353 37.86 -43.61 5.01
C GLN A 353 37.92 -44.18 6.44
N ALA A 354 38.79 -43.69 7.32
CA ALA A 354 38.82 -44.10 8.72
C ALA A 354 37.52 -43.71 9.43
N ARG A 355 37.00 -42.49 9.20
CA ARG A 355 35.72 -42.06 9.74
C ARG A 355 34.55 -42.87 9.19
N GLN A 356 34.54 -43.20 7.89
CA GLN A 356 33.53 -44.08 7.30
C GLN A 356 33.62 -45.51 7.84
N LEU A 357 34.82 -46.04 8.07
CA LEU A 357 35.04 -47.35 8.67
C LEU A 357 34.55 -47.39 10.13
N GLU A 358 34.79 -46.33 10.92
CA GLU A 358 34.26 -46.21 12.27
C GLU A 358 32.72 -46.16 12.28
N LEU A 359 32.10 -45.40 11.37
CA LEU A 359 30.64 -45.35 11.25
C LEU A 359 30.06 -46.69 10.77
N ARG A 360 30.72 -47.39 9.85
CA ARG A 360 30.34 -48.76 9.43
C ARG A 360 30.44 -49.75 10.59
N ARG A 361 31.50 -49.67 11.40
CA ARG A 361 31.66 -50.49 12.60
C ARG A 361 30.54 -50.22 13.61
N ARG A 362 30.21 -48.95 13.84
CA ARG A 362 29.12 -48.54 14.75
C ARG A 362 27.74 -48.99 14.24
N ALA A 363 27.49 -48.95 12.92
CA ALA A 363 26.28 -49.49 12.31
C ALA A 363 26.13 -51.03 12.44
N GLN A 364 27.25 -51.74 12.63
CA GLN A 364 27.28 -53.18 12.85
C GLN A 364 27.15 -53.60 14.32
N GLU A 365 27.09 -52.65 15.26
CA GLU A 365 26.94 -52.99 16.67
C GLU A 365 25.59 -53.69 16.92
N PRO A 366 25.57 -54.92 17.50
CA PRO A 366 24.34 -55.71 17.63
C PRO A 366 23.24 -54.99 18.42
N ARG A 367 23.63 -54.22 19.45
CA ARG A 367 22.70 -53.41 20.24
C ARG A 367 22.01 -52.35 19.38
N LEU A 368 22.78 -51.65 18.54
CA LEU A 368 22.26 -50.60 17.67
C LEU A 368 21.43 -51.19 16.53
N GLN A 369 21.81 -52.35 15.99
CA GLN A 369 20.99 -53.07 15.01
C GLN A 369 19.64 -53.51 15.58
N ALA A 370 19.62 -54.04 16.82
CA ALA A 370 18.37 -54.39 17.49
C ALA A 370 17.49 -53.16 17.73
N LEU A 371 18.11 -52.04 18.10
CA LEU A 371 17.42 -50.77 18.28
C LEU A 371 16.81 -50.25 16.96
N LEU A 372 17.55 -50.34 15.87
CA LEU A 372 17.11 -49.85 14.55
C LEU A 372 16.30 -50.87 13.74
N ALA A 373 16.14 -52.11 14.24
CA ALA A 373 15.42 -53.19 13.57
C ALA A 373 14.02 -52.83 13.04
N PRO A 374 13.19 -52.02 13.72
CA PRO A 374 11.89 -51.63 13.16
C PRO A 374 12.01 -50.83 11.85
N PHE A 375 13.17 -50.20 11.60
CA PHE A 375 13.41 -49.38 10.41
C PHE A 375 14.18 -50.11 9.33
N THR A 376 15.14 -50.95 9.73
CA THR A 376 16.05 -51.64 8.82
C THR A 376 15.56 -53.02 8.38
N THR A 377 14.60 -53.62 9.08
CA THR A 377 14.04 -54.92 8.67
C THR A 377 13.17 -54.75 7.41
N PRO A 378 13.45 -55.46 6.30
CA PRO A 378 12.65 -55.36 5.10
C PRO A 378 11.21 -55.82 5.33
N GLY A 379 10.24 -55.04 4.84
CA GLY A 379 8.84 -55.43 4.83
C GLY A 379 8.09 -54.93 3.61
N TYR A 380 6.95 -55.56 3.31
CA TYR A 380 6.12 -55.18 2.15
C TYR A 380 5.47 -53.79 2.30
N ARG A 381 5.18 -53.35 3.52
CA ARG A 381 4.50 -52.08 3.76
C ARG A 381 5.50 -50.94 4.00
N GLN A 382 5.49 -49.95 3.11
CA GLN A 382 6.19 -48.67 3.26
C GLN A 382 5.21 -47.60 3.77
N PHE A 383 5.66 -46.35 3.97
CA PHE A 383 4.81 -45.30 4.56
C PHE A 383 3.58 -44.94 3.72
N LYS A 384 3.71 -44.96 2.39
CA LYS A 384 2.66 -44.49 1.46
C LYS A 384 1.99 -45.60 0.66
N THR A 385 2.66 -46.75 0.49
CA THR A 385 2.21 -47.82 -0.41
C THR A 385 2.52 -49.21 0.15
N LEU A 386 1.76 -50.20 -0.33
CA LEU A 386 2.11 -51.62 -0.20
C LEU A 386 3.00 -51.98 -1.40
N SER A 387 4.24 -52.38 -1.13
CA SER A 387 5.19 -52.89 -2.13
C SER A 387 5.06 -54.41 -2.26
N TYR A 388 5.21 -54.93 -3.48
CA TYR A 388 5.31 -56.37 -3.72
C TYR A 388 6.68 -56.95 -3.36
N GLU A 389 7.68 -56.08 -3.15
CA GLU A 389 9.02 -56.46 -2.70
C GLU A 389 9.27 -55.95 -1.28
N LYS A 390 9.85 -56.81 -0.43
CA LYS A 390 10.24 -56.41 0.93
C LYS A 390 11.41 -55.45 0.85
N GLN A 391 11.22 -54.25 1.40
CA GLN A 391 12.28 -53.25 1.47
C GLN A 391 12.35 -52.65 2.89
N PRO A 392 13.54 -52.24 3.36
CA PRO A 392 13.64 -51.42 4.58
C PRO A 392 12.96 -50.07 4.38
N PHE A 393 12.78 -49.28 5.44
CA PHE A 393 12.24 -47.92 5.25
C PHE A 393 13.25 -47.04 4.50
N SER A 394 12.75 -46.11 3.71
CA SER A 394 13.59 -45.10 3.06
C SER A 394 14.08 -44.06 4.08
N TYR A 395 15.38 -43.76 4.02
CA TYR A 395 16.00 -42.74 4.85
C TYR A 395 15.46 -41.35 4.52
N THR A 396 15.37 -41.01 3.23
CA THR A 396 14.78 -39.75 2.78
C THR A 396 13.31 -39.64 3.16
N GLU A 397 12.53 -40.73 3.12
CA GLU A 397 11.14 -40.71 3.58
C GLU A 397 11.04 -40.47 5.10
N LEU A 398 11.85 -41.16 5.92
CA LEU A 398 11.92 -40.95 7.37
C LEU A 398 12.25 -39.49 7.72
N GLN A 399 13.17 -38.88 6.96
CA GLN A 399 13.50 -37.47 7.10
C GLN A 399 12.32 -36.57 6.71
N SER A 400 11.65 -36.86 5.59
CA SER A 400 10.55 -36.05 5.05
C SER A 400 9.32 -35.99 5.97
N ILE A 401 9.00 -37.08 6.68
CA ILE A 401 7.89 -37.13 7.64
C ILE A 401 8.27 -36.52 9.01
N GLY A 402 9.50 -35.98 9.12
CA GLY A 402 10.02 -35.34 10.32
C GLY A 402 10.44 -36.31 11.42
N ALA A 403 10.54 -37.62 11.17
CA ALA A 403 10.89 -38.61 12.20
C ALA A 403 12.31 -38.40 12.75
N LEU A 404 13.23 -37.86 11.94
CA LEU A 404 14.62 -37.60 12.32
C LEU A 404 14.85 -36.21 12.94
N GLN A 405 13.82 -35.37 13.07
CA GLN A 405 13.97 -34.05 13.68
C GLN A 405 14.08 -34.18 15.21
N PRO A 406 15.03 -33.50 15.89
CA PRO A 406 15.23 -33.58 17.33
C PRO A 406 14.15 -32.81 18.12
N THR A 407 12.88 -33.01 17.76
CA THR A 407 11.69 -32.43 18.36
C THR A 407 10.82 -33.53 18.96
N LEU A 408 9.94 -33.15 19.91
CA LEU A 408 8.99 -34.11 20.49
C LEU A 408 8.10 -34.75 19.42
N THR A 409 7.72 -33.99 18.38
CA THR A 409 6.95 -34.50 17.24
C THR A 409 7.73 -35.56 16.47
N GLY A 410 9.02 -35.35 16.19
CA GLY A 410 9.86 -36.35 15.52
C GLY A 410 9.98 -37.66 16.30
N LEU A 411 10.23 -37.57 17.61
CA LEU A 411 10.27 -38.75 18.49
C LEU A 411 8.92 -39.50 18.52
N ARG A 412 7.80 -38.77 18.53
CA ARG A 412 6.44 -39.35 18.45
C ARG A 412 6.23 -40.12 17.15
N THR A 413 6.62 -39.54 16.03
CA THR A 413 6.52 -40.18 14.71
C THR A 413 7.37 -41.46 14.69
N LEU A 414 8.58 -41.41 15.22
CA LEU A 414 9.50 -42.54 15.25
C LEU A 414 8.96 -43.70 16.10
N VAL A 415 8.40 -43.42 17.29
CA VAL A 415 7.74 -44.44 18.13
C VAL A 415 6.51 -45.02 17.47
N LEU A 416 5.68 -44.19 16.83
CA LEU A 416 4.48 -44.66 16.13
C LEU A 416 4.87 -45.70 15.07
N ILE A 417 5.93 -45.43 14.31
CA ILE A 417 6.42 -46.35 13.27
C ILE A 417 6.95 -47.64 13.90
N ALA A 418 7.80 -47.53 14.93
CA ALA A 418 8.47 -48.67 15.53
C ALA A 418 7.57 -49.58 16.39
N THR A 419 6.37 -49.12 16.78
CA THR A 419 5.44 -49.88 17.65
C THR A 419 4.14 -50.27 16.96
N SER A 420 3.85 -49.69 15.79
CA SER A 420 2.60 -49.93 15.09
C SER A 420 2.45 -51.38 14.64
N ASN A 421 1.24 -51.93 14.80
CA ASN A 421 0.90 -53.25 14.29
C ASN A 421 0.73 -53.32 12.77
N VAL A 422 0.71 -52.16 12.12
CA VAL A 422 0.56 -52.01 10.68
C VAL A 422 1.76 -52.59 9.92
N TYR A 423 2.96 -52.55 10.51
CA TYR A 423 4.20 -53.08 9.93
C TYR A 423 4.50 -54.47 10.52
N GLN A 424 3.65 -55.44 10.20
CA GLN A 424 3.64 -56.77 10.85
C GLN A 424 4.98 -57.53 10.76
N GLU A 425 5.74 -57.33 9.69
CA GLU A 425 6.97 -58.06 9.41
C GLU A 425 8.20 -57.52 10.15
N ARG A 426 8.07 -56.35 10.79
CA ARG A 426 9.19 -55.67 11.45
C ARG A 426 9.12 -55.86 12.96
N PRO A 427 10.25 -56.13 13.63
CA PRO A 427 10.29 -56.20 15.08
C PRO A 427 9.77 -54.90 15.69
N ARG A 428 8.89 -55.01 16.69
CA ARG A 428 8.32 -53.84 17.35
C ARG A 428 9.09 -53.52 18.60
N TRP A 429 9.24 -52.23 18.89
CA TRP A 429 9.77 -51.82 20.18
C TRP A 429 8.81 -52.18 21.32
N GLN A 430 9.37 -52.72 22.39
CA GLN A 430 8.67 -52.97 23.64
C GLN A 430 8.98 -51.83 24.61
N LEU A 431 8.31 -50.68 24.41
CA LEU A 431 8.48 -49.52 25.26
C LEU A 431 7.69 -49.65 26.57
N ARG A 432 8.27 -49.18 27.67
CA ARG A 432 7.58 -49.14 28.98
C ARG A 432 6.44 -48.10 28.89
N GLY A 433 5.22 -48.50 29.28
CA GLY A 433 4.03 -47.67 29.09
C GLY A 433 3.39 -47.76 27.69
N GLY A 434 3.96 -48.57 26.79
CA GLY A 434 3.41 -48.83 25.46
C GLY A 434 3.42 -47.62 24.50
N PRO A 435 2.79 -47.73 23.32
CA PRO A 435 2.83 -46.72 22.26
C PRO A 435 2.27 -45.34 22.65
N LEU A 436 1.34 -45.30 23.62
CA LEU A 436 0.67 -44.08 24.06
C LEU A 436 1.30 -43.49 25.34
N GLY A 437 1.89 -44.31 26.20
CA GLY A 437 2.38 -43.91 27.52
C GLY A 437 3.91 -43.74 27.65
N TRP A 438 4.70 -44.09 26.62
CA TRP A 438 6.18 -44.08 26.67
C TRP A 438 6.81 -42.74 27.09
N ARG A 439 6.13 -41.62 26.85
CA ARG A 439 6.61 -40.27 27.21
C ARG A 439 6.67 -40.02 28.71
N ASN A 440 6.05 -40.88 29.51
CA ASN A 440 6.09 -40.79 30.97
C ASN A 440 7.18 -41.69 31.57
N CYS A 441 7.97 -42.39 30.74
CA CYS A 441 9.03 -43.28 31.16
C CYS A 441 10.37 -42.81 30.58
N GLN A 442 11.25 -42.30 31.44
CA GLN A 442 12.54 -41.73 31.03
C GLN A 442 13.38 -42.70 30.20
N ASP A 443 13.47 -43.97 30.61
CA ASP A 443 14.21 -45.01 29.88
C ASP A 443 13.71 -45.20 28.43
N SER A 444 12.39 -45.05 28.21
CA SER A 444 11.81 -45.15 26.86
C SER A 444 12.08 -43.90 26.03
N ILE A 445 12.13 -42.72 26.65
CA ILE A 445 12.51 -41.48 25.94
C ILE A 445 13.96 -41.56 25.48
N ASP A 446 14.86 -42.01 26.35
CA ASP A 446 16.30 -42.06 26.07
C ASP A 446 16.61 -43.09 24.99
N LEU A 447 15.93 -44.25 25.00
CA LEU A 447 16.00 -45.24 23.92
C LEU A 447 15.58 -44.68 22.57
N VAL A 448 14.47 -43.92 22.52
CA VAL A 448 13.95 -43.33 21.28
C VAL A 448 14.88 -42.23 20.77
N LYS A 449 15.46 -41.42 21.67
CA LYS A 449 16.46 -40.41 21.32
C LYS A 449 17.75 -41.04 20.79
N GLU A 450 18.24 -42.09 21.44
CA GLU A 450 19.41 -42.86 20.99
C GLU A 450 19.18 -43.39 19.56
N ALA A 451 18.00 -43.96 19.31
CA ALA A 451 17.64 -44.45 17.97
C ALA A 451 17.54 -43.31 16.93
N GLN A 452 16.93 -42.17 17.29
CA GLN A 452 16.81 -41.02 16.40
C GLN A 452 18.18 -40.44 16.04
N GLN A 453 19.07 -40.31 17.02
CA GLN A 453 20.44 -39.83 16.80
C GLN A 453 21.22 -40.83 15.95
N ALA A 454 21.12 -42.13 16.23
CA ALA A 454 21.75 -43.17 15.43
C ALA A 454 21.29 -43.15 13.97
N LEU A 455 19.98 -43.02 13.71
CA LEU A 455 19.47 -42.88 12.34
C LEU A 455 19.94 -41.60 11.65
N SER A 456 20.09 -40.50 12.39
CA SER A 456 20.54 -39.23 11.83
C SER A 456 22.03 -39.26 11.48
N GLU A 457 22.87 -39.83 12.34
CA GLU A 457 24.33 -39.92 12.16
C GLU A 457 24.73 -41.02 11.15
N LEU A 458 24.08 -42.19 11.24
CA LEU A 458 24.43 -43.36 10.44
C LEU A 458 23.56 -43.51 9.19
N GLY A 459 22.55 -42.66 8.99
CA GLY A 459 21.60 -42.74 7.88
C GLY A 459 22.23 -42.99 6.52
N PRO A 460 23.17 -42.15 6.06
CA PRO A 460 23.88 -42.36 4.79
C PRO A 460 24.63 -43.70 4.73
N VAL A 461 25.30 -44.10 5.81
CA VAL A 461 26.04 -45.36 5.90
C VAL A 461 25.09 -46.57 5.91
N LEU A 462 23.93 -46.46 6.54
CA LEU A 462 22.90 -47.49 6.54
C LEU A 462 22.28 -47.67 5.15
N VAL A 463 22.16 -46.59 4.36
CA VAL A 463 21.77 -46.67 2.94
C VAL A 463 22.86 -47.34 2.11
N GLU A 464 24.14 -46.98 2.30
CA GLU A 464 25.27 -47.66 1.65
C GLU A 464 25.30 -49.17 1.95
N LEU A 465 25.06 -49.53 3.22
CA LEU A 465 24.99 -50.92 3.68
C LEU A 465 23.67 -51.62 3.29
N LYS A 466 22.78 -50.95 2.55
CA LYS A 466 21.45 -51.44 2.12
C LYS A 466 20.53 -51.85 3.28
N MET A 467 20.79 -51.31 4.47
CA MET A 467 19.96 -51.49 5.65
C MET A 467 18.80 -50.49 5.69
N LEU A 468 18.92 -49.36 5.01
CA LEU A 468 17.82 -48.44 4.70
C LEU A 468 17.71 -48.29 3.19
N ALA A 469 16.51 -48.01 2.71
CA ALA A 469 16.32 -47.61 1.32
C ALA A 469 16.79 -46.13 1.18
N PRO A 470 17.30 -45.72 0.01
CA PRO A 470 17.66 -44.33 -0.23
C PRO A 470 16.48 -43.38 0.00
#